data_AF-T1A9E2-F1
#
_entry.id   AF-T1A9E2-F1
#
_cell.length_a   1.000
_cell.length_b   1.000
_cell.length_c   1.000
_cell.angle_alpha   90.00
_cell.angle_beta   90.00
_cell.angle_gamma   90.00
#
_symmetry.space_group_name_H-M   'P 1'
#
loop_
_entity.id
_entity.type
_entity.pdbx_description
1 polymer ?
#
loop_
_entity_poly.entity_id
_entity_poly.type
_entity_poly.pdbx_seq_one_letter_code
_entity_poly.pdbx_strand_id
1 'polypeptide(L)'
;MEAPEPPMRRPAVPAADALIGVRRPLLSHGFVVLVDYMGDDAAVVQAARVSYGAGTRTVRDDRGLIRYLLRHGHTTPFEMVELKFLIRLPIYIARQWIRHRTASVNEYSARYSVVPDEYELPAPGEVHRQSARNRQGRGEPLDLAVGESFRADVDRISQEAYQAYQRALSQGVARETARMLLPVSFYTQWYWKVNLHNLFHFLSLRLDP
;
A
#
# COMPACT_ATOMS: atom_id res chain seq x y z
N MET A 1 13.63 33.01 -35.72
CA MET A 1 13.97 31.97 -34.73
C MET A 1 12.99 32.11 -33.59
N GLU A 2 12.18 31.09 -33.34
CA GLU A 2 11.33 31.03 -32.15
C GLU A 2 12.22 31.05 -30.91
N ALA A 3 11.81 31.79 -29.88
CA ALA A 3 12.52 31.80 -28.61
C ALA A 3 12.50 30.38 -28.00
N PRO A 4 13.60 29.92 -27.36
CA PRO A 4 13.61 28.61 -26.72
C PRO A 4 12.52 28.55 -25.64
N GLU A 5 11.74 27.48 -25.62
CA GLU A 5 10.74 27.26 -24.57
C GLU A 5 11.43 27.23 -23.19
N PRO A 6 10.81 27.83 -22.16
CA PRO A 6 11.36 27.80 -20.82
C PRO A 6 11.48 26.35 -20.32
N PRO A 7 12.51 26.04 -19.49
CA PRO A 7 12.70 24.68 -18.99
C PRO A 7 11.49 24.25 -18.14
N MET A 8 10.96 23.06 -18.42
CA MET A 8 9.91 22.46 -17.59
C MET A 8 10.43 22.20 -16.18
N ARG A 9 9.68 22.65 -15.18
CA ARG A 9 9.95 22.37 -13.76
C ARG A 9 9.16 21.14 -13.32
N ARG A 10 9.71 20.36 -12.40
CA ARG A 10 8.95 19.30 -11.74
C ARG A 10 7.77 19.93 -10.99
N PRO A 11 6.55 19.36 -11.10
CA PRO A 11 5.43 19.75 -10.25
C PRO A 11 5.79 19.63 -8.77
N ALA A 12 5.30 20.58 -7.96
CA ALA A 12 5.48 20.58 -6.51
C ALA A 12 4.11 20.79 -5.86
N VAL A 13 3.71 19.84 -5.03
CA VAL A 13 2.45 19.83 -4.28
C VAL A 13 2.83 19.96 -2.80
N PRO A 14 2.72 21.16 -2.19
CA PRO A 14 3.22 21.40 -0.83
C PRO A 14 2.72 20.40 0.22
N ALA A 15 1.47 19.96 0.09
CA ALA A 15 0.88 18.95 0.96
C ALA A 15 1.51 17.56 0.79
N ALA A 16 1.85 17.15 -0.44
CA ALA A 16 2.53 15.89 -0.70
C ALA A 16 4.01 15.97 -0.30
N ASP A 17 4.67 17.09 -0.59
CA ASP A 17 6.07 17.35 -0.22
C ASP A 17 6.26 17.26 1.30
N ALA A 18 5.32 17.79 2.08
CA ALA A 18 5.32 17.69 3.54
C ALA A 18 5.14 16.25 4.07
N LEU A 19 4.69 15.31 3.24
CA LEU A 19 4.52 13.90 3.59
C LEU A 19 5.68 13.01 3.13
N ILE A 20 6.53 13.48 2.21
CA ILE A 20 7.65 12.70 1.71
C ILE A 20 8.59 12.33 2.87
N GLY A 21 8.91 11.04 2.98
CA GLY A 21 9.79 10.51 4.03
C GLY A 21 9.17 10.44 5.42
N VAL A 22 7.95 10.96 5.61
CA VAL A 22 7.27 10.93 6.92
C VAL A 22 6.70 9.54 7.18
N ARG A 23 7.21 8.88 8.22
CA ARG A 23 6.72 7.56 8.64
C ARG A 23 5.38 7.68 9.36
N ARG A 24 4.34 7.08 8.80
CA ARG A 24 3.04 6.88 9.49
C ARG A 24 3.00 5.48 10.08
N PRO A 25 3.12 5.31 11.41
CA PRO A 25 3.06 4.00 12.04
C PRO A 25 1.64 3.44 12.00
N LEU A 26 1.52 2.12 11.88
CA LEU A 26 0.27 1.37 11.88
C LEU A 26 0.55 -0.06 12.35
N LEU A 27 -0.44 -0.71 12.95
CA LEU A 27 -0.30 -2.06 13.50
C LEU A 27 0.83 -2.13 14.54
N SER A 28 1.34 -3.32 14.85
CA SER A 28 2.38 -3.51 15.88
C SER A 28 3.74 -2.93 15.46
N HIS A 29 4.16 -3.16 14.20
CA HIS A 29 5.48 -2.76 13.67
C HIS A 29 5.40 -2.12 12.27
N GLY A 30 4.19 -1.96 11.74
CA GLY A 30 3.94 -1.52 10.38
C GLY A 30 4.10 -0.02 10.18
N PHE A 31 4.19 0.37 8.92
CA PHE A 31 4.15 1.77 8.52
C PHE A 31 3.87 1.93 7.02
N VAL A 32 3.48 3.15 6.65
CA VAL A 32 3.43 3.64 5.28
C VAL A 32 4.23 4.95 5.22
N VAL A 33 5.06 5.08 4.18
CA VAL A 33 5.82 6.29 3.87
C VAL A 33 5.58 6.64 2.41
N LEU A 34 5.21 7.89 2.12
CA LEU A 34 5.29 8.41 0.75
C LEU A 34 6.77 8.66 0.45
N VAL A 35 7.30 7.99 -0.59
CA VAL A 35 8.72 8.10 -0.97
C VAL A 35 8.90 9.14 -2.06
N ASP A 36 7.99 9.15 -3.04
CA ASP A 36 8.04 10.08 -4.17
C ASP A 36 6.67 10.11 -4.86
N TYR A 37 6.45 11.13 -5.69
CA TYR A 37 5.32 11.21 -6.60
C TYR A 37 5.72 11.89 -7.91
N MET A 38 4.91 11.65 -8.95
CA MET A 38 5.03 12.29 -10.25
C MET A 38 3.66 12.82 -10.66
N GLY A 39 3.62 14.07 -11.13
CA GLY A 39 2.39 14.72 -11.56
C GLY A 39 1.57 15.29 -10.40
N ASP A 40 0.62 16.13 -10.77
CA ASP A 40 -0.33 16.80 -9.90
C ASP A 40 -1.68 16.91 -10.64
N ASP A 41 -2.62 17.71 -10.13
CA ASP A 41 -3.89 17.98 -10.80
C ASP A 41 -3.71 18.55 -12.22
N ALA A 42 -2.66 19.33 -12.48
CA ALA A 42 -2.39 19.88 -13.80
C ALA A 42 -1.95 18.80 -14.80
N ALA A 43 -1.24 17.77 -14.36
CA ALA A 43 -0.90 16.62 -15.21
C ALA A 43 -2.16 15.90 -15.73
N VAL A 44 -3.18 15.73 -14.87
CA VAL A 44 -4.48 15.16 -15.27
C VAL A 44 -5.18 16.05 -16.30
N VAL A 45 -5.20 17.36 -16.05
CA VAL A 45 -5.85 18.34 -16.93
C VAL A 45 -5.16 18.43 -18.29
N GLN A 46 -3.82 18.49 -18.31
CA GLN A 46 -3.03 18.53 -19.54
C GLN A 46 -3.29 17.28 -20.38
N ALA A 47 -3.23 16.09 -19.76
CA ALA A 47 -3.49 14.83 -20.45
C ALA A 47 -4.91 14.77 -21.03
N ALA A 48 -5.91 15.22 -20.28
CA ALA A 48 -7.28 15.30 -20.78
C ALA A 48 -7.40 16.28 -21.95
N ARG A 49 -6.78 17.46 -21.85
CA ARG A 49 -6.84 18.54 -22.87
C ARG A 49 -6.13 18.19 -24.17
N VAL A 50 -5.11 17.34 -24.16
CA VAL A 50 -4.46 16.85 -25.39
C VAL A 50 -5.45 16.09 -26.28
N SER A 51 -6.44 15.40 -25.70
CA SER A 51 -7.50 14.73 -26.46
C SER A 51 -8.52 15.71 -27.07
N TYR A 52 -8.63 16.93 -26.54
CA TYR A 52 -9.45 18.00 -27.10
C TYR A 52 -8.63 18.72 -28.18
N GLY A 53 -8.71 18.21 -29.42
CA GLY A 53 -8.10 18.86 -30.58
C GLY A 53 -8.49 20.33 -30.71
N ALA A 54 -7.69 21.10 -31.46
CA ALA A 54 -7.91 22.53 -31.70
C ALA A 54 -9.38 22.79 -32.11
N GLY A 55 -10.13 23.50 -31.26
CA GLY A 55 -11.54 23.86 -31.51
C GLY A 55 -12.54 23.46 -30.42
N THR A 56 -12.19 22.57 -29.50
CA THR A 56 -13.10 22.12 -28.41
C THR A 56 -12.78 22.77 -27.06
N ARG A 57 -12.73 24.10 -27.00
CA ARG A 57 -12.58 24.83 -25.72
C ARG A 57 -13.94 25.04 -25.08
N THR A 58 -14.37 24.12 -24.21
CA THR A 58 -15.33 24.50 -23.16
C THR A 58 -14.55 25.12 -22.00
N VAL A 59 -14.99 26.30 -21.55
CA VAL A 59 -14.40 27.07 -20.44
C VAL A 59 -14.78 26.42 -19.11
N ARG A 60 -14.32 25.18 -18.88
CA ARG A 60 -14.37 24.59 -17.54
C ARG A 60 -13.06 24.93 -16.83
N ASP A 61 -13.16 25.40 -15.60
CA ASP A 61 -12.02 25.47 -14.72
C ASP A 61 -11.44 24.05 -14.51
N ASP A 62 -10.16 23.99 -14.14
CA ASP A 62 -9.42 22.73 -14.01
C ASP A 62 -10.11 21.77 -13.03
N ARG A 63 -10.65 22.32 -11.93
CA ARG A 63 -11.41 21.58 -10.92
C ARG A 63 -12.69 20.97 -11.48
N GLY A 64 -13.44 21.72 -12.28
CA GLY A 64 -14.66 21.28 -12.93
C GLY A 64 -14.40 20.20 -13.96
N LEU A 65 -13.29 20.29 -14.69
CA LEU A 65 -12.85 19.25 -15.62
C LEU A 65 -12.50 17.96 -14.88
N ILE A 66 -11.63 17.99 -13.86
CA ILE A 66 -11.26 16.80 -13.08
C ILE A 66 -12.49 16.09 -12.52
N ARG A 67 -13.42 16.84 -11.92
CA ARG A 67 -14.67 16.30 -11.38
C ARG A 67 -15.56 15.69 -12.47
N TYR A 68 -15.61 16.31 -13.64
CA TYR A 68 -16.34 15.76 -14.78
C TYR A 68 -15.75 14.42 -15.24
N LEU A 69 -14.42 14.35 -15.38
CA LEU A 69 -13.71 13.13 -15.76
C LEU A 69 -13.98 12.00 -14.77
N LEU A 70 -13.86 12.27 -13.47
CA LEU A 70 -14.11 11.29 -12.42
C LEU A 70 -15.56 10.77 -12.45
N ARG A 71 -16.55 11.67 -12.59
CA ARG A 71 -17.98 11.28 -12.63
C ARG A 71 -18.35 10.42 -13.84
N HIS A 72 -17.67 10.63 -14.97
CA HIS A 72 -17.97 9.90 -16.22
C HIS A 72 -17.02 8.73 -16.46
N GLY A 73 -16.16 8.39 -15.48
CA GLY A 73 -15.23 7.27 -15.61
C GLY A 73 -14.17 7.47 -16.69
N HIS A 74 -13.81 8.72 -17.01
CA HIS A 74 -12.69 9.03 -17.90
C HIS A 74 -11.39 8.89 -17.11
N THR A 75 -10.87 7.66 -17.02
CA THR A 75 -9.82 7.30 -16.07
C THR A 75 -8.40 7.51 -16.59
N THR A 76 -8.18 7.43 -17.90
CA THR A 76 -6.83 7.52 -18.50
C THR A 76 -6.05 8.79 -18.15
N PRO A 77 -6.65 9.99 -18.01
CA PRO A 77 -5.89 11.17 -17.57
C PRO A 77 -5.34 11.04 -16.14
N PHE A 78 -5.99 10.27 -15.27
CA PHE A 78 -5.52 10.01 -13.90
C PHE A 78 -4.33 9.05 -13.85
N GLU A 79 -4.03 8.32 -14.92
CA GLU A 79 -2.83 7.46 -14.96
C GLU A 79 -1.53 8.25 -15.08
N MET A 80 -1.60 9.53 -15.40
CA MET A 80 -0.45 10.44 -15.53
C MET A 80 0.08 10.95 -14.18
N VAL A 81 -0.58 10.57 -13.07
CA VAL A 81 -0.10 10.82 -11.71
C VAL A 81 0.35 9.50 -11.10
N GLU A 82 1.59 9.44 -10.61
CA GLU A 82 2.13 8.25 -9.94
C GLU A 82 2.57 8.56 -8.50
N LEU A 83 2.44 7.55 -7.64
CA LEU A 83 2.89 7.58 -6.25
C LEU A 83 3.74 6.35 -5.96
N LYS A 84 4.81 6.55 -5.18
CA LYS A 84 5.71 5.49 -4.71
C LYS A 84 5.71 5.49 -3.19
N PHE A 85 5.43 4.34 -2.61
CA PHE A 85 5.38 4.14 -1.17
C PHE A 85 6.45 3.15 -0.72
N LEU A 86 6.96 3.34 0.49
CA LEU A 86 7.64 2.31 1.27
C LEU A 86 6.66 1.84 2.35
N ILE A 87 6.38 0.55 2.38
CA ILE A 87 5.36 -0.02 3.25
C ILE A 87 5.97 -1.19 4.01
N ARG A 88 5.75 -1.24 5.32
CA ARG A 88 6.03 -2.39 6.19
C ARG A 88 4.72 -2.92 6.73
N LEU A 89 4.46 -4.21 6.49
CA LEU A 89 3.18 -4.86 6.77
C LEU A 89 3.37 -6.37 7.01
N PRO A 90 2.43 -7.04 7.71
CA PRO A 90 2.45 -8.49 7.88
C PRO A 90 2.27 -9.23 6.54
N ILE A 91 2.90 -10.40 6.40
CA ILE A 91 2.84 -11.22 5.17
C ILE A 91 1.40 -11.54 4.77
N TYR A 92 0.50 -11.83 5.72
CA TYR A 92 -0.90 -12.12 5.38
C TYR A 92 -1.64 -10.92 4.77
N ILE A 93 -1.29 -9.68 5.15
CA ILE A 93 -1.83 -8.45 4.53
C ILE A 93 -1.18 -8.24 3.17
N ALA A 94 0.14 -8.44 3.07
CA ALA A 94 0.88 -8.34 1.80
C ALA A 94 0.28 -9.26 0.73
N ARG A 95 -0.12 -10.49 1.08
CA ARG A 95 -0.76 -11.43 0.15
C ARG A 95 -2.12 -10.97 -0.38
N GLN A 96 -2.84 -10.12 0.35
CA GLN A 96 -4.07 -9.50 -0.16
C GLN A 96 -3.74 -8.31 -1.06
N TRP A 97 -2.76 -7.49 -0.67
CA TRP A 97 -2.36 -6.28 -1.38
C TRP A 97 -1.73 -6.60 -2.75
N ILE A 98 -0.89 -7.63 -2.85
CA ILE A 98 -0.18 -8.00 -4.10
C ILE A 98 -1.12 -8.45 -5.24
N ARG A 99 -2.41 -8.67 -4.94
CA ARG A 99 -3.44 -9.01 -5.94
C ARG A 99 -3.79 -7.82 -6.85
N HIS A 100 -3.38 -6.61 -6.49
CA HIS A 100 -3.52 -5.39 -7.28
C HIS A 100 -2.41 -5.31 -8.34
N ARG A 101 -2.63 -6.03 -9.45
CA ARG A 101 -1.62 -6.35 -10.48
C ARG A 101 -1.12 -5.16 -11.31
N THR A 102 -1.79 -4.02 -11.25
CA THR A 102 -1.45 -2.81 -12.01
C THR A 102 -0.43 -1.91 -11.32
N ALA A 103 0.07 -2.34 -10.15
CA ALA A 103 1.17 -1.69 -9.44
C ALA A 103 2.51 -2.41 -9.68
N SER A 104 3.62 -1.69 -9.47
CA SER A 104 4.96 -2.27 -9.43
C SER A 104 5.41 -2.48 -7.98
N VAL A 105 5.95 -3.65 -7.66
CA VAL A 105 6.33 -4.03 -6.29
C VAL A 105 7.75 -4.59 -6.25
N ASN A 106 8.52 -4.19 -5.25
CA ASN A 106 9.79 -4.82 -4.91
C ASN A 106 9.85 -5.11 -3.41
N GLU A 107 9.86 -6.40 -3.06
CA GLU A 107 9.72 -6.87 -1.68
C GLU A 107 11.05 -7.35 -1.09
N TYR A 108 11.20 -7.14 0.22
CA TYR A 108 12.24 -7.74 1.03
C TYR A 108 12.28 -9.27 0.86
N SER A 109 13.44 -9.79 0.45
CA SER A 109 13.60 -11.22 0.20
C SER A 109 14.21 -11.93 1.42
N ALA A 110 13.39 -12.74 2.08
CA ALA A 110 13.85 -13.67 3.12
C ALA A 110 14.74 -14.82 2.59
N ARG A 111 15.06 -14.85 1.29
CA ARG A 111 16.10 -15.75 0.72
C ARG A 111 17.49 -15.20 0.98
N TYR A 112 17.64 -13.88 0.91
CA TYR A 112 18.92 -13.20 1.02
C TYR A 112 19.18 -12.68 2.43
N SER A 113 18.12 -12.43 3.20
CA SER A 113 18.24 -11.73 4.47
C SER A 113 17.54 -12.48 5.61
N VAL A 114 18.01 -12.27 6.83
CA VAL A 114 17.38 -12.81 8.05
C VAL A 114 16.11 -12.04 8.35
N VAL A 115 15.02 -12.73 8.70
CA VAL A 115 13.76 -12.07 9.06
C VAL A 115 13.86 -11.55 10.50
N PRO A 116 13.54 -10.26 10.77
CA PRO A 116 13.48 -9.74 12.13
C PRO A 116 12.43 -10.47 12.98
N ASP A 117 12.63 -10.46 14.30
CA ASP A 117 11.64 -10.97 15.27
C ASP A 117 10.49 -9.96 15.44
N GLU A 118 9.76 -9.73 14.36
CA GLU A 118 8.65 -8.77 14.32
C GLU A 118 7.46 -9.42 13.62
N TYR A 119 6.40 -9.64 14.39
CA TYR A 119 5.14 -10.23 13.94
C TYR A 119 3.97 -9.42 14.46
N GLU A 120 2.84 -9.55 13.78
CA GLU A 120 1.63 -8.83 14.15
C GLU A 120 0.94 -9.45 15.35
N LEU A 121 0.65 -8.61 16.35
CA LEU A 121 -0.17 -8.96 17.50
C LEU A 121 -1.36 -8.01 17.59
N PRO A 122 -2.56 -8.41 17.12
CA PRO A 122 -3.73 -7.55 17.17
C PRO A 122 -4.08 -7.19 18.62
N ALA A 123 -4.65 -6.00 18.81
CA ALA A 123 -5.24 -5.69 20.11
C ALA A 123 -6.45 -6.63 20.35
N PRO A 124 -6.76 -7.01 21.61
CA PRO A 124 -7.88 -7.92 21.87
C PRO A 124 -9.23 -7.44 21.28
N GLY A 125 -9.47 -6.12 21.27
CA GLY A 125 -10.67 -5.52 20.66
C GLY A 125 -10.69 -5.50 19.14
N GLU A 126 -9.59 -5.85 18.47
CA GLU A 126 -9.47 -5.94 17.00
C GLU A 126 -9.62 -7.39 16.49
N VAL A 127 -10.06 -8.30 17.34
CA VAL A 127 -10.43 -9.67 16.97
C VAL A 127 -11.93 -9.71 16.76
N HIS A 128 -12.35 -10.04 15.54
CA HIS A 128 -13.75 -9.96 15.11
C HIS A 128 -14.27 -11.28 14.61
N ARG A 129 -15.60 -11.41 14.58
CA ARG A 129 -16.29 -12.48 13.85
C ARG A 129 -16.08 -12.30 12.34
N GLN A 130 -16.30 -13.36 11.58
CA GLN A 130 -16.40 -13.27 10.12
C GLN A 130 -17.64 -12.46 9.75
N SER A 131 -17.51 -11.51 8.81
CA SER A 131 -18.68 -10.76 8.32
C SER A 131 -19.62 -11.66 7.52
N ALA A 132 -20.93 -11.51 7.78
CA ALA A 132 -22.00 -12.21 7.06
C ALA A 132 -22.32 -11.57 5.69
N ARG A 133 -21.98 -10.29 5.50
CA ARG A 133 -22.25 -9.53 4.26
C ARG A 133 -21.05 -9.48 3.35
N ASN A 134 -19.88 -9.19 3.90
CA ASN A 134 -18.63 -9.12 3.17
C ASN A 134 -17.75 -10.33 3.53
N ARG A 135 -17.66 -11.30 2.63
CA ARG A 135 -16.85 -12.51 2.86
C ARG A 135 -15.34 -12.22 2.98
N GLN A 136 -14.89 -11.02 2.61
CA GLN A 136 -13.50 -10.56 2.79
C GLN A 136 -13.33 -9.70 4.05
N GLY A 137 -14.43 -9.22 4.63
CA GLY A 137 -14.45 -8.28 5.74
C GLY A 137 -14.61 -8.94 7.10
N ARG A 138 -14.53 -8.11 8.13
CA ARG A 138 -14.74 -8.47 9.53
C ARG A 138 -16.14 -8.03 9.97
N GLY A 139 -16.76 -8.82 10.82
CA GLY A 139 -18.04 -8.50 11.46
C GLY A 139 -17.82 -7.81 12.81
N GLU A 140 -18.78 -8.03 13.72
CA GLU A 140 -18.71 -7.47 15.07
C GLU A 140 -17.49 -8.00 15.85
N PRO A 141 -16.90 -7.18 16.74
CA PRO A 141 -15.87 -7.63 17.68
C PRO A 141 -16.30 -8.88 18.45
N LEU A 142 -15.35 -9.76 18.72
CA LEU A 142 -15.52 -10.85 19.68
C LEU A 142 -15.34 -10.32 21.11
N ASP A 143 -15.75 -11.12 22.08
CA ASP A 143 -15.54 -10.79 23.49
C ASP A 143 -14.04 -10.65 23.78
N LEU A 144 -13.67 -9.69 24.64
CA LEU A 144 -12.27 -9.39 24.94
C LEU A 144 -11.48 -10.61 25.40
N ALA A 145 -12.10 -11.51 26.18
CA ALA A 145 -11.47 -12.76 26.63
C ALA A 145 -11.07 -13.68 25.46
N VAL A 146 -11.87 -13.72 24.39
CA VAL A 146 -11.54 -14.46 23.17
C VAL A 146 -10.39 -13.77 22.43
N GLY A 147 -10.42 -12.44 22.35
CA GLY A 147 -9.35 -11.65 21.74
C GLY A 147 -8.01 -11.80 22.48
N GLU A 148 -8.02 -11.80 23.80
CA GLU A 148 -6.86 -12.02 24.65
C GLU A 148 -6.28 -13.43 24.48
N SER A 149 -7.16 -14.45 24.49
CA SER A 149 -6.76 -15.84 24.25
C SER A 149 -6.12 -16.02 22.87
N PHE A 150 -6.75 -15.49 21.82
CA PHE A 150 -6.21 -15.54 20.46
C PHE A 150 -4.86 -14.81 20.35
N ARG A 151 -4.75 -13.62 20.95
CA ARG A 151 -3.49 -12.87 20.99
C ARG A 151 -2.38 -13.66 21.68
N ALA A 152 -2.68 -14.30 22.81
CA ALA A 152 -1.71 -15.14 23.54
C ALA A 152 -1.23 -16.33 22.70
N ASP A 153 -2.13 -16.97 21.94
CA ASP A 153 -1.75 -18.04 21.01
C ASP A 153 -0.85 -17.55 19.88
N VAL A 154 -1.17 -16.40 19.27
CA VAL A 154 -0.31 -15.81 18.22
C VAL A 154 1.09 -15.50 18.76
N ASP A 155 1.17 -14.93 19.95
CA ASP A 155 2.44 -14.59 20.59
C ASP A 155 3.29 -15.83 20.87
N ARG A 156 2.70 -16.83 21.56
CA ARG A 156 3.37 -18.09 21.89
C ARG A 156 3.88 -18.81 20.63
N ILE A 157 3.03 -18.98 19.61
CA ILE A 157 3.39 -19.68 18.37
C ILE A 157 4.49 -18.92 17.62
N SER A 158 4.41 -17.58 17.56
CA SER A 158 5.40 -16.78 16.83
C SER A 158 6.78 -16.84 17.51
N GLN A 159 6.83 -16.79 18.84
CA GLN A 159 8.07 -16.94 19.60
C GLN A 159 8.69 -18.33 19.42
N GLU A 160 7.90 -19.40 19.57
CA GLU A 160 8.36 -20.78 19.35
C GLU A 160 8.92 -20.96 17.92
N ALA A 161 8.21 -20.44 16.93
CA ALA A 161 8.62 -20.46 15.53
C ALA A 161 9.92 -19.69 15.28
N TYR A 162 10.07 -18.50 15.87
CA TYR A 162 11.28 -17.69 15.71
C TYR A 162 12.50 -18.36 16.33
N GLN A 163 12.35 -18.95 17.52
CA GLN A 163 13.42 -19.73 18.13
C GLN A 163 13.82 -20.94 17.27
N ALA A 164 12.84 -21.65 16.69
CA ALA A 164 13.11 -22.75 15.76
C ALA A 164 13.84 -22.26 14.49
N TYR A 165 13.43 -21.13 13.95
CA TYR A 165 14.07 -20.47 12.81
C TYR A 165 15.54 -20.12 13.12
N GLN A 166 15.82 -19.50 14.26
CA GLN A 166 17.19 -19.17 14.69
C GLN A 166 18.06 -20.41 14.89
N ARG A 167 17.51 -21.47 15.51
CA ARG A 167 18.22 -22.76 15.64
C ARG A 167 18.56 -23.35 14.27
N ALA A 168 17.63 -23.35 13.33
CA ALA A 168 17.86 -23.84 11.97
C ALA A 168 18.97 -23.04 11.27
N LEU A 169 18.96 -21.71 11.38
CA LEU A 169 20.04 -20.87 10.85
C LEU A 169 21.39 -21.19 11.48
N SER A 170 21.46 -21.36 12.82
CA SER A 170 22.71 -21.72 13.50
C SER A 170 23.27 -23.09 13.10
N GLN A 171 22.41 -23.99 12.61
CA GLN A 171 22.78 -25.31 12.10
C GLN A 171 23.14 -25.28 10.61
N GLY A 172 23.12 -24.11 9.96
CA GLY A 172 23.48 -23.95 8.55
C GLY A 172 22.35 -24.23 7.56
N VAL A 173 21.10 -24.35 8.02
CA VAL A 173 19.95 -24.47 7.10
C VAL A 173 19.84 -23.20 6.26
N ALA A 174 19.69 -23.36 4.94
CA ALA A 174 19.56 -22.23 4.02
C ALA A 174 18.38 -21.32 4.39
N ARG A 175 18.56 -20.00 4.29
CA ARG A 175 17.55 -18.99 4.70
C ARG A 175 16.20 -19.23 4.02
N GLU A 176 16.20 -19.61 2.75
CA GLU A 176 14.97 -19.85 1.99
C GLU A 176 14.17 -21.05 2.49
N THR A 177 14.84 -22.03 3.09
CA THR A 177 14.25 -23.22 3.73
C THR A 177 13.87 -22.91 5.17
N ALA A 178 14.77 -22.31 5.95
CA ALA A 178 14.54 -22.00 7.36
C ALA A 178 13.30 -21.12 7.57
N ARG A 179 13.09 -20.12 6.71
CA ARG A 179 11.92 -19.22 6.79
C ARG A 179 10.56 -19.91 6.64
N MET A 180 10.50 -21.16 6.18
CA MET A 180 9.24 -21.92 6.14
C MET A 180 8.63 -22.12 7.53
N LEU A 181 9.45 -22.00 8.59
CA LEU A 181 9.02 -22.07 9.97
C LEU A 181 8.24 -20.84 10.43
N LEU A 182 8.38 -19.70 9.74
CA LEU A 182 7.81 -18.42 10.17
C LEU A 182 6.34 -18.30 9.75
N PRO A 183 5.40 -18.06 10.69
CA PRO A 183 4.01 -17.77 10.38
C PRO A 183 3.83 -16.53 9.49
N VAL A 184 2.68 -16.45 8.82
CA VAL A 184 2.32 -15.31 7.97
C VAL A 184 2.04 -14.01 8.73
N SER A 185 2.07 -14.03 10.07
CA SER A 185 2.00 -12.84 10.93
C SER A 185 3.28 -12.02 10.92
N PHE A 186 4.42 -12.61 10.51
CA PHE A 186 5.70 -11.91 10.44
C PHE A 186 5.67 -10.76 9.42
N TYR A 187 6.44 -9.71 9.72
CA TYR A 187 6.52 -8.51 8.89
C TYR A 187 7.43 -8.69 7.68
N THR A 188 6.96 -8.16 6.56
CA THR A 188 7.74 -7.88 5.35
C THR A 188 7.73 -6.38 5.08
N GLN A 189 8.51 -5.95 4.10
CA GLN A 189 8.48 -4.58 3.61
C GLN A 189 8.70 -4.54 2.11
N TRP A 190 8.11 -3.56 1.43
CA TRP A 190 8.30 -3.37 0.01
C TRP A 190 8.26 -1.91 -0.41
N TYR A 191 8.81 -1.64 -1.59
CA TYR A 191 8.40 -0.49 -2.37
C TYR A 191 7.16 -0.86 -3.19
N TRP A 192 6.17 0.02 -3.20
CA TRP A 192 4.92 -0.12 -3.96
C TRP A 192 4.69 1.15 -4.78
N LYS A 193 4.74 1.03 -6.11
CA LYS A 193 4.50 2.15 -7.05
C LYS A 193 3.20 1.92 -7.80
N VAL A 194 2.33 2.93 -7.84
CA VAL A 194 1.01 2.84 -8.46
C VAL A 194 0.61 4.19 -9.06
N ASN A 195 -0.16 4.18 -10.15
CA ASN A 195 -0.78 5.41 -10.67
C ASN A 195 -2.09 5.76 -9.94
N LEU A 196 -2.54 7.00 -10.04
CA LEU A 196 -3.66 7.51 -9.25
C LEU A 196 -4.99 6.81 -9.57
N HIS A 197 -5.23 6.45 -10.84
CA HIS A 197 -6.42 5.66 -11.20
C HIS A 197 -6.46 4.31 -10.46
N ASN A 198 -5.35 3.56 -10.52
CA ASN A 198 -5.26 2.26 -9.88
C ASN A 198 -5.21 2.36 -8.35
N LEU A 199 -4.69 3.45 -7.81
CA LEU A 199 -4.78 3.75 -6.38
C LEU A 199 -6.24 3.96 -5.95
N PHE A 200 -7.05 4.70 -6.71
CA PHE A 200 -8.48 4.84 -6.40
C PHE A 200 -9.21 3.50 -6.42
N HIS A 201 -8.90 2.63 -7.39
CA HIS A 201 -9.45 1.28 -7.42
C HIS A 201 -9.01 0.43 -6.21
N PHE A 202 -7.74 0.54 -5.81
CA PHE A 202 -7.23 -0.10 -4.60
C PHE A 202 -8.02 0.37 -3.37
N LEU A 203 -8.17 1.68 -3.20
CA LEU A 203 -8.89 2.27 -2.08
C LEU A 203 -10.37 1.88 -2.08
N SER A 204 -11.03 1.85 -3.24
CA SER A 204 -12.44 1.46 -3.31
C SER A 204 -12.68 0.01 -2.85
N LEU A 205 -11.71 -0.88 -3.03
CA LEU A 205 -11.81 -2.28 -2.60
C LEU A 205 -11.30 -2.52 -1.17
N ARG A 206 -10.36 -1.70 -0.68
CA ARG A 206 -9.73 -1.90 0.63
C ARG A 206 -10.29 -1.01 1.74
N LEU A 207 -11.09 -0.01 1.39
CA LEU A 207 -11.90 0.79 2.32
C LEU A 207 -13.37 0.35 2.35
N ASP A 208 -13.74 -0.68 1.57
CA ASP A 208 -15.09 -1.27 1.63
C ASP A 208 -15.27 -2.03 2.96
N PRO A 209 -16.34 -1.76 3.74
CA PRO A 209 -16.57 -2.36 5.06
C PRO A 209 -16.72 -3.89 5.08
#